data_AF-A0A8G0P626-F1
#
_entry.id   AF-A0A8G0P626-F1
#
_cell.length_a   1.000
_cell.length_b   1.000
_cell.length_c   1.000
_cell.angle_alpha   90.00
_cell.angle_beta   90.00
_cell.angle_gamma   90.00
#
_symmetry.space_group_name_H-M   'P 1'
#
loop_
_entity.id
_entity.type
_entity.pdbx_description
1 polymer ?
#
loop_
_entity_poly.entity_id
_entity_poly.type
_entity_poly.pdbx_seq_one_letter_code
_entity_poly.pdbx_strand_id
1 'polypeptide(L)'
;MMRSGLLFAGANNSWRKTNNETNADDGILTAKEIANLDLSNCKLVVLSACETGLGQINGSEGVFGLQRAFKMAGVQNIIMSLWKVPDVQTAELFGIFYAACFNGKSIQEAFNEAQNKMKEKYSPYYWAGFVLLE
;
A
#
# COMPACT_ATOMS: atom_id res chain seq x y z
N MET A 1 12.39 3.18 -10.28
CA MET A 1 12.24 3.05 -8.80
C MET A 1 12.57 4.31 -8.00
N MET A 2 13.05 5.41 -8.62
CA MET A 2 13.40 6.64 -7.87
C MET A 2 12.26 7.67 -7.80
N ARG A 3 11.03 7.31 -8.19
CA ARG A 3 9.90 8.24 -8.32
C ARG A 3 8.73 7.95 -7.36
N SER A 4 8.92 7.04 -6.42
CA SER A 4 7.91 6.70 -5.43
C SER A 4 8.54 6.44 -4.07
N GLY A 5 7.82 6.83 -3.01
CA GLY A 5 8.27 6.73 -1.62
C GLY A 5 7.15 7.13 -0.65
N LEU A 6 7.36 6.83 0.62
CA LEU A 6 6.49 7.18 1.73
C LEU A 6 7.12 8.34 2.51
N LEU A 7 6.34 9.39 2.78
CA LEU A 7 6.77 10.53 3.59
C LEU A 7 6.31 10.34 5.03
N PHE A 8 7.27 10.28 5.96
CA PHE A 8 7.04 10.18 7.39
C PHE A 8 7.29 11.53 8.08
N ALA A 9 7.03 11.59 9.39
CA ALA A 9 7.41 12.73 10.21
C ALA A 9 8.92 13.01 10.05
N GLY A 10 9.27 14.27 9.78
CA GLY A 10 10.66 14.67 9.51
C GLY A 10 10.96 14.95 8.03
N ALA A 11 10.17 14.44 7.09
CA ALA A 11 10.38 14.68 5.65
C ALA A 11 10.34 16.17 5.26
N ASN A 12 9.58 16.98 6.02
CA ASN A 12 9.50 18.43 5.89
C ASN A 12 10.85 19.13 6.16
N ASN A 13 11.72 18.55 6.98
CA ASN A 13 13.03 19.12 7.30
C ASN A 13 14.02 18.94 6.15
N SER A 14 13.90 17.82 5.43
CA SER A 14 14.76 17.42 4.31
C SER A 14 14.42 18.19 3.04
N TRP A 15 13.14 18.53 2.84
CA TRP A 15 12.73 19.42 1.74
C TRP A 15 13.23 20.87 1.95
N ARG A 16 13.42 21.31 3.20
CA ARG A 16 13.75 22.71 3.52
C ARG A 16 15.25 22.99 3.74
N LYS A 17 16.11 21.97 3.81
CA LYS A 17 17.55 22.12 4.12
C LYS A 17 18.46 21.74 2.94
N THR A 18 19.43 22.62 2.67
CA THR A 18 20.58 22.47 1.76
C THR A 18 21.80 21.80 2.41
N ASN A 19 21.62 21.01 3.49
CA ASN A 19 22.76 20.46 4.23
C ASN A 19 22.74 18.92 4.23
N ASN A 20 23.73 18.38 3.52
CA ASN A 20 24.11 16.97 3.44
C ASN A 20 24.65 16.46 4.78
N GLU A 21 23.78 16.13 5.74
CA GLU A 21 24.14 15.17 6.79
C GLU A 21 23.74 13.78 6.31
N THR A 22 24.68 13.08 5.70
CA THR A 22 24.47 11.81 4.97
C THR A 22 24.04 10.62 5.85
N ASN A 23 23.88 10.81 7.16
CA ASN A 23 23.61 9.74 8.14
C ASN A 23 22.37 9.98 9.02
N ALA A 24 21.57 11.01 8.75
CA ALA A 24 20.31 11.24 9.48
C ALA A 24 19.13 10.75 8.65
N ASP A 25 18.18 10.03 9.27
CA ASP A 25 16.92 9.65 8.63
C ASP A 25 16.20 10.92 8.14
N ASP A 26 16.06 11.03 6.83
CA ASP A 26 15.51 12.20 6.15
C ASP A 26 13.96 12.20 6.15
N GLY A 27 13.35 11.17 6.75
CA GLY A 27 11.89 10.98 6.82
C GLY A 27 11.26 10.54 5.50
N ILE A 28 12.04 10.21 4.47
CA ILE A 28 11.56 9.78 3.16
C ILE A 28 11.98 8.32 2.94
N LEU A 29 11.01 7.41 2.91
CA LEU A 29 11.28 6.01 2.59
C LEU A 29 11.00 5.74 1.11
N THR A 30 12.04 5.72 0.29
CA THR A 30 11.94 5.51 -1.15
C THR A 30 11.65 4.04 -1.50
N ALA A 31 11.04 3.81 -2.67
CA ALA A 31 10.87 2.46 -3.20
C ALA A 31 12.22 1.73 -3.40
N LYS A 32 13.32 2.45 -3.65
CA LYS A 32 14.66 1.86 -3.74
C LYS A 32 15.14 1.34 -2.38
N GLU A 33 14.90 2.08 -1.30
CA GLU A 33 15.24 1.64 0.06
C GLU A 33 14.39 0.46 0.47
N ILE A 34 13.07 0.52 0.23
CA ILE A 34 12.14 -0.59 0.51
C ILE A 34 12.63 -1.87 -0.17
N ALA A 35 13.02 -1.81 -1.45
CA ALA A 35 13.48 -2.97 -2.20
C ALA A 35 14.75 -3.64 -1.64
N ASN A 36 15.52 -2.94 -0.79
CA ASN A 36 16.71 -3.45 -0.13
C ASN A 36 16.45 -3.90 1.33
N LEU A 37 15.22 -3.76 1.84
CA LEU A 37 14.86 -4.28 3.15
C LEU A 37 14.64 -5.79 3.09
N ASP A 38 14.87 -6.47 4.21
CA ASP A 38 14.38 -7.85 4.41
C ASP A 38 13.00 -7.82 5.08
N LEU A 39 11.97 -7.96 4.26
CA LEU A 39 10.57 -8.08 4.66
C LEU A 39 10.02 -9.50 4.42
N SER A 40 10.89 -10.51 4.35
CA SER A 40 10.49 -11.92 4.16
C SER A 40 9.52 -12.44 5.24
N ASN A 41 9.59 -11.87 6.44
CA ASN A 41 8.69 -12.16 7.57
C ASN A 41 7.42 -11.29 7.59
N CYS A 42 7.27 -10.34 6.66
CA CYS A 42 6.09 -9.50 6.53
C CYS A 42 4.99 -10.25 5.77
N LYS A 43 3.92 -10.62 6.49
CA LYS A 43 2.81 -11.39 5.92
C LYS A 43 1.91 -10.57 5.00
N LEU A 44 1.74 -9.27 5.29
CA LEU A 44 0.78 -8.42 4.60
C LEU A 44 1.25 -6.95 4.60
N VAL A 45 1.15 -6.31 3.44
CA VAL A 45 1.17 -4.85 3.29
C VAL A 45 -0.15 -4.40 2.66
N VAL A 46 -0.76 -3.34 3.20
CA VAL A 46 -1.97 -2.72 2.64
C VAL A 46 -1.64 -1.30 2.17
N LEU A 47 -1.78 -1.05 0.87
CA LEU A 47 -1.54 0.23 0.21
C LEU A 47 -2.89 0.86 -0.18
N SER A 48 -3.54 1.53 0.78
CA SER A 48 -4.85 2.16 0.59
C SER A 48 -4.78 3.59 0.04
N ALA A 49 -3.84 3.87 -0.87
CA ALA A 49 -3.41 5.23 -1.20
C ALA A 49 -3.43 5.59 -2.69
N CYS A 50 -4.12 4.83 -3.54
CA CYS A 50 -4.07 5.02 -5.00
C CYS A 50 -4.76 6.30 -5.54
N GLU A 51 -4.91 7.33 -4.71
CA GLU A 51 -4.96 8.73 -5.19
C GLU A 51 -3.59 9.26 -5.63
N THR A 52 -2.51 8.74 -5.05
CA THR A 52 -1.16 9.35 -5.11
C THR A 52 -0.32 8.87 -6.31
N GLY A 53 -0.96 8.10 -7.19
CA GLY A 53 -0.36 7.41 -8.32
C GLY A 53 -0.47 8.07 -9.69
N LEU A 54 -1.20 9.19 -9.78
CA LEU A 54 -1.40 9.94 -11.02
C LEU A 54 -0.22 10.85 -11.38
N GLY A 55 0.99 10.57 -10.85
CA GLY A 55 2.21 11.12 -11.43
C GLY A 55 2.29 10.72 -12.91
N GLN A 56 2.79 11.63 -13.76
CA GLN A 56 2.84 11.44 -15.22
C GLN A 56 3.14 9.99 -15.59
N ILE A 57 2.20 9.35 -16.29
CA ILE A 57 2.32 8.02 -16.86
C ILE A 57 3.28 8.08 -18.05
N ASN A 58 4.50 8.54 -17.80
CA ASN A 58 5.61 8.52 -18.75
C ASN A 58 6.45 7.29 -18.41
N GLY A 59 5.91 6.12 -18.75
CA GLY A 59 6.56 4.82 -18.57
C GLY A 59 6.14 4.06 -17.30
N SER A 60 6.67 2.83 -17.21
CA SER A 60 6.35 1.76 -16.24
C SER A 60 6.81 2.01 -14.79
N GLU A 61 6.98 3.28 -14.37
CA GLU A 61 7.70 3.66 -13.13
C GLU A 61 6.86 4.33 -12.02
N GLY A 62 5.53 4.42 -12.15
CA GLY A 62 4.62 5.04 -11.17
C GLY A 62 4.31 4.19 -9.91
N VAL A 63 3.02 4.03 -9.57
CA VAL A 63 2.51 3.22 -8.42
C VAL A 63 3.15 1.83 -8.32
N PHE A 64 3.44 1.23 -9.48
CA PHE A 64 4.15 -0.03 -9.60
C PHE A 64 5.51 -0.05 -8.91
N GLY A 65 6.14 1.10 -8.66
CA GLY A 65 7.40 1.22 -7.95
C GLY A 65 7.32 0.74 -6.49
N LEU A 66 6.27 1.13 -5.75
CA LEU A 66 6.10 0.71 -4.35
C LEU A 66 5.68 -0.76 -4.26
N GLN A 67 4.71 -1.19 -5.08
CA GLN A 67 4.34 -2.59 -5.18
C GLN A 67 5.58 -3.46 -5.44
N ARG A 68 6.35 -3.12 -6.48
CA ARG A 68 7.52 -3.89 -6.88
C ARG A 68 8.58 -3.89 -5.79
N ALA A 69 8.78 -2.75 -5.11
CA ALA A 69 9.72 -2.66 -4.01
C ALA A 69 9.35 -3.59 -2.85
N PHE A 70 8.10 -3.54 -2.37
CA PHE A 70 7.65 -4.44 -1.31
C PHE A 70 7.72 -5.90 -1.72
N LYS A 71 7.42 -6.22 -2.98
CA LYS A 71 7.56 -7.59 -3.47
C LYS A 71 9.03 -8.05 -3.53
N MET A 72 9.93 -7.18 -3.99
CA MET A 72 11.39 -7.45 -4.00
C MET A 72 11.95 -7.61 -2.59
N ALA A 73 11.41 -6.88 -1.60
CA ALA A 73 11.76 -7.00 -0.20
C ALA A 73 11.29 -8.32 0.44
N GLY A 74 10.46 -9.13 -0.25
CA GLY A 74 10.00 -10.43 0.24
C GLY A 74 8.64 -10.43 0.94
N VAL A 75 7.85 -9.35 0.84
CA VAL A 75 6.48 -9.34 1.39
C VAL A 75 5.63 -10.44 0.75
N GLN A 76 4.92 -11.21 1.59
CA GLN A 76 4.10 -12.32 1.14
C GLN A 76 2.88 -11.84 0.38
N ASN A 77 2.03 -11.01 1.01
CA ASN A 77 0.79 -10.52 0.44
C ASN A 77 0.76 -8.99 0.38
N ILE A 78 0.26 -8.44 -0.73
CA ILE A 78 0.07 -7.00 -0.89
C ILE A 78 -1.38 -6.75 -1.31
N ILE A 79 -2.13 -5.97 -0.52
CA ILE A 79 -3.42 -5.42 -0.94
C ILE A 79 -3.20 -3.98 -1.37
N MET A 80 -3.70 -3.58 -2.53
CA MET A 80 -3.63 -2.19 -2.99
C MET A 80 -4.93 -1.72 -3.61
N SER A 81 -5.21 -0.42 -3.53
CA SER A 81 -6.32 0.15 -4.29
C SER A 81 -5.95 0.36 -5.77
N LEU A 82 -6.93 0.35 -6.66
CA LEU A 82 -6.79 0.70 -8.08
C LEU A 82 -7.29 2.14 -8.35
N TRP A 83 -8.22 2.61 -7.52
CA TRP A 83 -8.78 3.95 -7.54
C TRP A 83 -9.16 4.40 -6.12
N LYS A 84 -9.59 5.66 -5.98
CA LYS A 84 -10.09 6.17 -4.69
C LYS A 84 -11.41 5.49 -4.32
N VAL A 85 -11.43 4.81 -3.17
CA VAL A 85 -12.65 4.34 -2.53
C VAL A 85 -12.93 5.24 -1.32
N PRO A 86 -14.15 5.74 -1.09
CA PRO A 86 -14.42 6.63 0.03
C PRO A 86 -14.15 5.96 1.40
N ASP A 87 -13.70 6.76 2.36
CA ASP A 87 -13.13 6.29 3.63
C ASP A 87 -14.08 5.40 4.44
N VAL A 88 -15.39 5.69 4.42
CA VAL A 88 -16.39 4.90 5.15
C VAL A 88 -16.44 3.46 4.64
N GLN A 89 -16.48 3.27 3.32
CA GLN A 89 -16.51 1.96 2.69
C GLN A 89 -15.16 1.26 2.77
N THR A 90 -14.06 2.01 2.68
CA THR A 90 -12.71 1.47 2.93
C THR A 90 -12.59 0.93 4.35
N ALA A 91 -13.06 1.68 5.36
CA ALA A 91 -13.05 1.25 6.75
C ALA A 91 -13.96 0.04 7.00
N GLU A 92 -15.15 -0.01 6.38
CA GLU A 92 -16.05 -1.16 6.46
C GLU A 92 -15.41 -2.42 5.86
N LEU A 93 -14.85 -2.32 4.65
CA LEU A 93 -14.18 -3.43 3.96
C LEU A 93 -13.01 -3.96 4.80
N PHE A 94 -12.12 -3.09 5.27
CA PHE A 94 -10.97 -3.53 6.07
C PHE A 94 -11.36 -3.96 7.49
N GLY A 95 -12.43 -3.42 8.06
CA GLY A 95 -12.98 -3.89 9.33
C GLY A 95 -13.43 -5.35 9.23
N ILE A 96 -14.15 -5.71 8.16
CA ILE A 96 -14.56 -7.09 7.89
C ILE A 96 -13.33 -7.97 7.63
N PHE A 97 -12.41 -7.52 6.79
CA PHE A 97 -11.19 -8.24 6.44
C PHE A 97 -10.34 -8.57 7.68
N TYR A 98 -10.01 -7.58 8.51
CA TYR A 98 -9.21 -7.81 9.71
C TYR A 98 -9.93 -8.67 10.73
N ALA A 99 -11.25 -8.51 10.90
CA ALA A 99 -12.03 -9.39 11.75
C ALA A 99 -11.95 -10.86 11.29
N ALA A 100 -12.06 -11.11 9.98
CA ALA A 100 -11.88 -12.44 9.40
C ALA A 100 -10.46 -13.00 9.62
N CYS A 101 -9.42 -12.17 9.47
CA CYS A 101 -8.04 -12.55 9.73
C CYS A 101 -7.83 -12.92 11.21
N PHE A 102 -8.35 -12.14 12.15
CA PHE A 102 -8.26 -12.44 13.58
C PHE A 102 -9.06 -13.68 13.99
N ASN A 103 -10.07 -14.05 13.20
CA ASN A 103 -10.80 -15.32 13.35
C ASN A 103 -10.07 -16.52 12.71
N GLY A 104 -8.81 -16.36 12.28
CA GLY A 104 -7.96 -17.43 11.80
C GLY A 104 -8.07 -17.74 10.30
N LYS A 105 -8.80 -16.93 9.53
CA LYS A 105 -8.83 -17.08 8.06
C LYS A 105 -7.52 -16.62 7.43
N SER A 106 -7.17 -17.25 6.31
CA SER A 106 -6.06 -16.78 5.48
C SER A 106 -6.37 -15.38 4.89
N ILE A 107 -5.33 -14.67 4.46
CA ILE A 107 -5.48 -13.34 3.82
C ILE A 107 -6.43 -13.40 2.62
N GLN A 108 -6.29 -14.43 1.78
CA GLN A 108 -7.12 -14.64 0.61
C GLN A 108 -8.60 -14.86 0.96
N GLU A 109 -8.87 -15.75 1.93
CA GLU A 109 -10.23 -16.02 2.40
C GLU A 109 -10.87 -14.80 3.05
N ALA A 110 -10.12 -14.09 3.89
CA ALA A 110 -10.59 -12.88 4.56
C ALA A 110 -10.90 -11.76 3.56
N PHE A 111 -10.07 -11.59 2.53
CA PHE A 111 -10.28 -10.57 1.51
C PHE A 111 -11.50 -10.88 0.64
N ASN A 112 -11.65 -12.13 0.21
CA ASN A 112 -12.82 -12.58 -0.54
C ASN A 112 -14.12 -12.43 0.28
N GLU A 113 -14.08 -12.76 1.57
CA GLU A 113 -15.24 -12.54 2.46
C GLU A 113 -15.61 -11.06 2.56
N ALA A 114 -14.63 -10.18 2.75
CA ALA A 114 -14.86 -8.74 2.82
C ALA A 114 -15.48 -8.20 1.53
N GLN A 115 -14.96 -8.58 0.36
CA GLN A 115 -15.53 -8.17 -0.92
C GLN A 115 -16.95 -8.70 -1.12
N ASN A 116 -17.22 -9.96 -0.76
CA ASN A 116 -18.56 -10.55 -0.89
C ASN A 116 -19.59 -9.84 0.00
N LYS A 117 -19.26 -9.56 1.27
CA LYS A 117 -20.16 -8.80 2.16
C LYS A 117 -20.41 -7.38 1.65
N MET A 118 -19.38 -6.70 1.14
CA MET A 118 -19.55 -5.36 0.58
C MET A 118 -20.39 -5.37 -0.70
N LYS A 119 -20.30 -6.42 -1.52
CA LYS A 119 -21.06 -6.59 -2.76
C LYS A 119 -22.57 -6.70 -2.54
N GLU A 120 -23.00 -7.21 -1.39
CA GLU A 120 -24.43 -7.29 -1.02
C GLU A 120 -25.04 -5.89 -0.79
N LYS A 121 -24.22 -4.90 -0.42
CA LYS A 121 -24.66 -3.57 0.01
C LYS A 121 -24.31 -2.46 -0.98
N TYR A 122 -23.23 -2.63 -1.74
CA TYR A 122 -22.65 -1.56 -2.56
C TYR A 122 -22.38 -1.98 -4.00
N SER A 123 -22.41 -0.99 -4.91
CA SER A 123 -21.97 -1.20 -6.29
C SER A 123 -20.46 -1.52 -6.36
N PRO A 124 -19.99 -2.16 -7.45
CA PRO A 124 -18.58 -2.56 -7.62
C PRO A 124 -17.56 -1.45 -7.36
N TYR A 125 -17.92 -0.20 -7.62
CA TYR A 125 -17.05 0.96 -7.37
C TYR A 125 -16.48 0.98 -5.94
N TYR A 126 -17.26 0.55 -4.94
CA TYR A 126 -16.90 0.66 -3.53
C TYR A 126 -16.11 -0.52 -2.96
N TRP A 127 -16.02 -1.66 -3.66
CA TRP A 127 -15.39 -2.88 -3.13
C TRP A 127 -14.44 -3.57 -4.12
N ALA A 128 -14.64 -3.39 -5.43
CA ALA A 128 -13.76 -3.94 -6.47
C ALA A 128 -12.52 -3.07 -6.69
N GLY A 129 -12.41 -1.95 -5.97
CA GLY A 129 -11.28 -1.03 -6.04
C GLY A 129 -10.03 -1.53 -5.34
N PHE A 130 -10.07 -2.68 -4.65
CA PHE A 130 -8.90 -3.29 -4.03
C PHE A 130 -8.55 -4.61 -4.71
N VAL A 131 -7.26 -4.89 -4.84
CA VAL A 131 -6.73 -6.15 -5.37
C VAL A 131 -5.68 -6.73 -4.43
N LEU A 132 -5.62 -8.07 -4.37
CA LEU A 132 -4.63 -8.84 -3.61
C LEU A 132 -3.58 -9.41 -4.57
N LEU A 133 -2.29 -9.23 -4.22
CA LEU A 133 -1.15 -9.81 -4.91
C LEU A 133 -0.38 -10.71 -3.95
N GLU A 134 -0.07 -11.92 -4.41
CA GLU A 134 0.61 -13.00 -3.67
C GLU A 134 2.00 -13.31 -4.22
#